data_AF-A0A7S4MZ54-F1
#
_entry.id   AF-A0A7S4MZ54-F1
#
_cell.length_a   1.000
_cell.length_b   1.000
_cell.length_c   1.000
_cell.angle_alpha   90.00
_cell.angle_beta   90.00
_cell.angle_gamma   90.00
#
_symmetry.space_group_name_H-M   'P 1'
#
loop_
_entity.id
_entity.type
_entity.pdbx_description
1 polymer ?
#
loop_
_entity_poly.entity_id
_entity_poly.type
_entity_poly.pdbx_seq_one_letter_code
_entity_poly.pdbx_strand_id
1 'polypeptide(L)'
;GCRRELEEEEEEEEAGDDHQCKRDGTRGRNAGDNETGLGEATGRKKLNLIVLGASKKAEERILWDTKYWQEVAYLFPHHDLHLFLIGPEISSTKSPQEIKRRVDMPSNFTVELLRLQPPCASKFLSQHPELDSANSMFFTFNGGFGSFVETGDMQLLKSWYPDLLRVSESGMKAAFTCANDYIDVVGEMRVHEEMIKSRIVAVPQLNPYHSGSTFVGEAGKEGSWFSGNYCFYVIQGRERSDDREERNEEDREGEEAESGHCLGAKGQDGGGSQRQGGETELNKSNEESGKEEEEQETGGKDKEIVDGGTEGSEEVGVEEVEEVANVDSIVDYEFQHEVLEGGEQVLIIVIRFNEDTSMQHLDLQMAGKEIILTQNHRKILQKPLPLPVDSEDVRARFSKRRKELKITAKILV
;
A
#
# COMPACT_ATOMS: atom_id res chain seq x y z
N GLY A 1 8.10 37.70 33.37
CA GLY A 1 7.19 37.43 34.48
C GLY A 1 6.03 36.60 33.95
N CYS A 2 5.92 35.39 34.50
CA CYS A 2 4.80 34.43 34.55
C CYS A 2 5.40 33.02 34.48
N ARG A 3 5.89 32.60 35.64
CA ARG A 3 6.30 31.24 35.99
C ARG A 3 5.02 30.58 36.54
N ARG A 4 4.59 29.45 35.98
CA ARG A 4 3.58 28.59 36.61
C ARG A 4 4.30 27.35 37.12
N GLU A 5 4.26 27.21 38.43
CA GLU A 5 4.69 26.05 39.22
C GLU A 5 3.66 24.93 38.97
N LEU A 6 4.14 23.70 38.81
CA LEU A 6 3.34 22.49 38.87
C LEU A 6 3.84 21.73 40.08
N GLU A 7 2.93 21.53 41.04
CA GLU A 7 3.14 20.86 42.31
C GLU A 7 3.23 19.35 42.07
N GLU A 8 4.18 18.71 42.78
CA GLU A 8 4.34 17.27 42.89
C GLU A 8 3.32 16.74 43.90
N GLU A 9 2.48 15.78 43.50
CA GLU A 9 1.70 14.96 44.43
C GLU A 9 2.38 13.59 44.56
N GLU A 10 2.97 13.37 45.74
CA GLU A 10 3.38 12.05 46.24
C GLU A 10 2.13 11.33 46.75
N GLU A 11 1.83 10.13 46.24
CA GLU A 11 0.92 9.19 46.91
C GLU A 11 1.72 8.02 47.50
N GLU A 12 1.51 7.84 48.81
CA GLU A 12 2.19 6.93 49.71
C GLU A 12 1.81 5.46 49.48
N GLU A 13 2.80 4.59 49.69
CA GLU A 13 2.65 3.14 49.83
C GLU A 13 1.90 2.79 51.13
N GLU A 14 0.85 1.96 51.05
CA GLU A 14 0.38 1.17 52.21
C GLU A 14 0.60 -0.33 51.96
N ALA A 15 1.45 -0.91 52.82
CA ALA A 15 1.60 -2.33 53.04
C ALA A 15 0.44 -2.86 53.92
N GLY A 16 -0.09 -4.04 53.57
CA GLY A 16 -1.13 -4.72 54.35
C GLY A 16 -0.98 -6.25 54.29
N ASP A 17 -0.89 -6.83 55.48
CA ASP A 17 -0.40 -8.18 55.84
C ASP A 17 -1.19 -9.41 55.35
N ASP A 18 -0.40 -10.48 55.26
CA ASP A 18 -0.69 -11.90 55.52
C ASP A 18 -2.00 -12.27 56.23
N HIS A 19 -2.75 -13.21 55.64
CA HIS A 19 -3.48 -14.22 56.42
C HIS A 19 -3.61 -15.57 55.70
N GLN A 20 -2.83 -16.55 56.17
CA GLN A 20 -3.11 -17.98 56.04
C GLN A 20 -4.33 -18.35 56.88
N CYS A 21 -5.22 -19.19 56.35
CA CYS A 21 -5.98 -20.13 57.19
C CYS A 21 -6.19 -21.47 56.48
N LYS A 22 -5.62 -22.52 57.07
CA LYS A 22 -5.91 -23.92 56.76
C LYS A 22 -7.05 -24.41 57.68
N ARG A 23 -7.85 -25.35 57.13
CA ARG A 23 -8.40 -26.60 57.71
C ARG A 23 -9.91 -26.81 57.74
N ASP A 24 -10.23 -27.99 57.20
CA ASP A 24 -11.20 -29.01 57.65
C ASP A 24 -12.71 -28.83 57.40
N GLY A 25 -13.15 -29.37 56.25
CA GLY A 25 -13.79 -30.68 56.19
C GLY A 25 -15.20 -30.84 56.78
N THR A 26 -16.19 -31.11 55.93
CA THR A 26 -17.14 -32.21 56.19
C THR A 26 -17.86 -32.68 54.92
N ARG A 27 -18.05 -33.99 54.88
CA ARG A 27 -18.65 -34.82 53.82
C ARG A 27 -20.13 -34.53 53.60
N GLY A 28 -20.54 -34.49 52.33
CA GLY A 28 -21.88 -34.84 51.87
C GLY A 28 -21.78 -35.67 50.58
N ARG A 29 -21.96 -36.99 50.69
CA ARG A 29 -22.11 -37.90 49.53
C ARG A 29 -23.58 -37.93 49.11
N ASN A 30 -23.81 -37.87 47.79
CA ASN A 30 -24.72 -38.70 46.97
C ASN A 30 -24.58 -38.19 45.53
N ALA A 31 -23.76 -38.83 44.67
CA ALA A 31 -24.07 -40.01 43.85
C ALA A 31 -25.02 -39.68 42.67
N GLY A 32 -24.46 -39.64 41.45
CA GLY A 32 -25.21 -39.49 40.20
C GLY A 32 -24.39 -39.02 39.00
N ASP A 33 -23.47 -39.88 38.54
CA ASP A 33 -23.08 -40.13 37.14
C ASP A 33 -22.07 -39.25 36.37
N ASN A 34 -21.00 -39.97 35.97
CA ASN A 34 -20.06 -39.82 34.85
C ASN A 34 -18.97 -38.73 34.87
N GLU A 35 -17.88 -39.10 35.53
CA GLU A 35 -16.52 -38.72 35.15
C GLU A 35 -16.20 -39.23 33.73
N THR A 36 -15.91 -38.31 32.79
CA THR A 36 -14.78 -38.44 31.86
C THR A 36 -14.33 -37.05 31.41
N GLY A 37 -13.09 -36.68 31.73
CA GLY A 37 -12.38 -35.63 31.00
C GLY A 37 -12.12 -34.34 31.76
N LEU A 38 -11.26 -34.41 32.78
CA LEU A 38 -10.42 -33.28 33.16
C LEU A 38 -9.59 -32.83 31.96
N GLY A 39 -9.76 -31.58 31.58
CA GLY A 39 -8.98 -30.87 30.59
C GLY A 39 -9.70 -29.56 30.28
N GLU A 40 -9.52 -28.55 31.14
CA GLU A 40 -9.93 -27.18 30.81
C GLU A 40 -9.22 -26.80 29.50
N ALA A 41 -9.96 -26.87 28.39
CA ALA A 41 -9.53 -26.28 27.14
C ALA A 41 -9.46 -24.77 27.38
N THR A 42 -8.25 -24.25 27.58
CA THR A 42 -8.00 -22.81 27.56
C THR A 42 -8.35 -22.33 26.16
N GLY A 43 -9.61 -21.95 25.94
CA GLY A 43 -10.23 -21.69 24.62
C GLY A 43 -9.71 -20.46 23.89
N ARG A 44 -8.39 -20.31 23.79
CA ARG A 44 -7.72 -19.24 23.05
C ARG A 44 -7.77 -19.54 21.56
N LYS A 45 -8.00 -18.49 20.78
CA LYS A 45 -8.04 -18.58 19.32
C LYS A 45 -6.62 -18.52 18.78
N LYS A 46 -6.26 -19.45 17.91
CA LYS A 46 -4.96 -19.40 17.22
C LYS A 46 -4.98 -18.28 16.18
N LEU A 47 -3.94 -17.45 16.16
CA LEU A 47 -3.73 -16.43 15.14
C LEU A 47 -2.26 -16.42 14.71
N ASN A 48 -2.01 -16.66 13.43
CA ASN A 48 -0.68 -16.61 12.84
C ASN A 48 -0.46 -15.24 12.18
N LEU A 49 0.60 -14.55 12.57
CA LEU A 49 1.04 -13.27 12.04
C LEU A 49 2.22 -13.54 11.12
N ILE A 50 2.07 -13.29 9.82
CA ILE A 50 3.08 -13.64 8.82
C ILE A 50 3.70 -12.34 8.30
N VAL A 51 4.87 -11.97 8.80
CA VAL A 51 5.61 -10.80 8.33
C VAL A 51 6.48 -11.19 7.15
N LEU A 52 6.13 -10.70 5.98
CA LEU A 52 6.84 -10.96 4.73
C LEU A 52 7.76 -9.79 4.40
N GLY A 53 8.97 -10.08 3.90
CA GLY A 53 9.98 -9.07 3.62
C GLY A 53 10.77 -8.64 4.87
N ALA A 54 10.71 -9.43 5.94
CA ALA A 54 11.44 -9.14 7.18
C ALA A 54 12.97 -9.13 6.94
N SER A 55 13.64 -8.16 7.54
CA SER A 55 15.08 -7.96 7.43
C SER A 55 15.80 -8.14 8.75
N LYS A 56 17.08 -8.53 8.69
CA LYS A 56 17.96 -8.52 9.86
C LYS A 56 18.07 -7.14 10.50
N LYS A 57 17.96 -6.06 9.72
CA LYS A 57 18.24 -4.68 10.17
C LYS A 57 17.05 -3.99 10.82
N ALA A 58 15.82 -4.48 10.60
CA ALA A 58 14.60 -3.89 11.13
C ALA A 58 13.80 -4.89 12.00
N GLU A 59 12.97 -5.74 11.40
CA GLU A 59 12.01 -6.58 12.13
C GLU A 59 12.70 -7.57 13.06
N GLU A 60 13.80 -8.18 12.61
CA GLU A 60 14.60 -9.07 13.45
C GLU A 60 15.24 -8.31 14.62
N ARG A 61 15.66 -7.04 14.43
CA ARG A 61 16.17 -6.23 15.55
C ARG A 61 15.07 -5.88 16.53
N ILE A 62 13.86 -5.56 16.07
CA ILE A 62 12.72 -5.32 16.97
C ILE A 62 12.49 -6.54 17.86
N LEU A 63 12.62 -7.75 17.31
CA LEU A 63 12.54 -8.99 18.08
C LEU A 63 13.62 -9.11 19.17
N TRP A 64 14.86 -8.77 18.86
CA TRP A 64 15.98 -8.98 19.80
C TRP A 64 16.21 -7.83 20.77
N ASP A 65 16.00 -6.60 20.32
CA ASP A 65 16.45 -5.38 20.99
C ASP A 65 15.31 -4.69 21.78
N THR A 66 14.05 -5.14 21.64
CA THR A 66 12.88 -4.47 22.22
C THR A 66 11.87 -5.43 22.86
N LYS A 67 10.87 -4.87 23.56
CA LYS A 67 9.72 -5.61 24.10
C LYS A 67 8.46 -5.53 23.23
N TYR A 68 8.57 -5.00 22.02
CA TYR A 68 7.43 -4.74 21.13
C TYR A 68 6.48 -5.94 20.99
N TRP A 69 7.02 -7.13 20.73
CA TRP A 69 6.19 -8.33 20.57
C TRP A 69 5.57 -8.85 21.88
N GLN A 70 6.15 -8.52 23.02
CA GLN A 70 5.54 -8.81 24.33
C GLN A 70 4.31 -7.93 24.55
N GLU A 71 4.37 -6.66 24.14
CA GLU A 71 3.23 -5.73 24.20
C GLU A 71 2.10 -6.21 23.29
N VAL A 72 2.42 -6.69 22.08
CA VAL A 72 1.43 -7.33 21.20
C VAL A 72 0.77 -8.52 21.91
N ALA A 73 1.55 -9.43 22.53
CA ALA A 73 0.99 -10.56 23.26
C ALA A 73 0.04 -10.14 24.40
N TYR A 74 0.35 -9.03 25.08
CA TYR A 74 -0.46 -8.46 26.16
C TYR A 74 -1.78 -7.87 25.65
N LEU A 75 -1.77 -7.22 24.48
CA LEU A 75 -2.99 -6.67 23.85
C LEU A 75 -3.96 -7.74 23.34
N PHE A 76 -3.47 -8.97 23.12
CA PHE A 76 -4.27 -10.10 22.62
C PHE A 76 -4.26 -11.30 23.59
N PRO A 77 -4.75 -11.16 24.84
CA PRO A 77 -4.62 -12.19 25.88
C PRO A 77 -5.46 -13.45 25.61
N HIS A 78 -6.46 -13.33 24.74
CA HIS A 78 -7.37 -14.42 24.34
C HIS A 78 -6.93 -15.15 23.06
N HIS A 79 -5.75 -14.81 22.53
CA HIS A 79 -5.19 -15.46 21.34
C HIS A 79 -3.88 -16.16 21.67
N ASP A 80 -3.68 -17.30 21.02
CA ASP A 80 -2.37 -17.94 20.90
C ASP A 80 -1.73 -17.44 19.60
N LEU A 81 -0.76 -16.55 19.76
CA LEU A 81 -0.10 -15.87 18.66
C LEU A 81 1.14 -16.63 18.21
N HIS A 82 1.27 -16.77 16.89
CA HIS A 82 2.45 -17.30 16.25
C HIS A 82 2.94 -16.32 15.18
N LEU A 83 4.13 -15.74 15.38
CA LEU A 83 4.74 -14.78 14.49
C LEU A 83 5.80 -15.45 13.61
N PHE A 84 5.60 -15.40 12.30
CA PHE A 84 6.64 -15.74 11.33
C PHE A 84 7.30 -14.46 10.83
N LEU A 85 8.63 -14.34 10.98
CA LEU A 85 9.41 -13.29 10.33
C LEU A 85 10.17 -13.91 9.16
N ILE A 86 9.79 -13.52 7.94
CA ILE A 86 10.20 -14.19 6.71
C ILE A 86 10.87 -13.20 5.77
N GLY A 87 12.09 -13.50 5.35
CA GLY A 87 12.74 -12.73 4.30
C GLY A 87 14.15 -13.18 3.96
N PRO A 88 14.70 -12.76 2.81
CA PRO A 88 16.04 -13.14 2.38
C PRO A 88 17.15 -12.56 3.26
N GLU A 89 16.83 -11.43 3.90
CA GLU A 89 17.74 -10.65 4.72
C GLU A 89 17.77 -11.07 6.19
N ILE A 90 16.89 -11.98 6.63
CA ILE A 90 16.95 -12.57 7.97
C ILE A 90 18.33 -13.21 8.19
N SER A 91 18.89 -13.04 9.39
CA SER A 91 20.25 -13.48 9.70
C SER A 91 20.44 -15.00 9.52
N SER A 92 19.50 -15.77 10.03
CA SER A 92 19.41 -17.22 9.90
C SER A 92 18.02 -17.70 10.31
N THR A 93 17.58 -18.81 9.74
CA THR A 93 16.39 -19.54 10.21
C THR A 93 16.59 -19.96 11.67
N LYS A 94 15.57 -19.78 12.52
CA LYS A 94 15.57 -20.15 13.94
C LYS A 94 14.18 -20.60 14.36
N SER A 95 14.14 -21.76 15.03
CA SER A 95 12.91 -22.33 15.57
C SER A 95 12.40 -21.57 16.80
N PRO A 96 11.11 -21.70 17.14
CA PRO A 96 10.56 -21.09 18.36
C PRO A 96 11.31 -21.44 19.64
N GLN A 97 11.82 -22.67 19.75
CA GLN A 97 12.57 -23.13 20.92
C GLN A 97 13.95 -22.46 21.03
N GLU A 98 14.56 -22.07 19.91
CA GLU A 98 15.82 -21.33 19.93
C GLU A 98 15.61 -19.87 20.30
N ILE A 99 14.51 -19.26 19.82
CA ILE A 99 14.17 -17.87 20.14
C ILE A 99 13.80 -17.73 21.61
N LYS A 100 12.95 -18.62 22.15
CA LYS A 100 12.55 -18.62 23.57
C LYS A 100 13.72 -18.77 24.56
N ARG A 101 14.88 -19.28 24.13
CA ARG A 101 16.09 -19.35 24.97
C ARG A 101 16.81 -18.00 25.09
N ARG A 102 16.52 -17.06 24.21
CA ARG A 102 17.22 -15.77 24.11
C ARG A 102 16.32 -14.59 24.46
N VAL A 103 15.04 -14.68 24.15
CA VAL A 103 14.05 -13.65 24.43
C VAL A 103 12.98 -14.25 25.32
N ASP A 104 12.72 -13.57 26.43
CA ASP A 104 11.58 -13.89 27.29
C ASP A 104 10.29 -13.59 26.53
N MET A 105 9.53 -14.63 26.22
CA MET A 105 8.31 -14.52 25.42
C MET A 105 7.12 -15.00 26.25
N PRO A 106 6.02 -14.23 26.27
CA PRO A 106 4.79 -14.65 26.92
C PRO A 106 4.32 -16.03 26.47
N SER A 107 3.64 -16.76 27.35
CA SER A 107 3.23 -18.14 27.09
C SER A 107 2.30 -18.29 25.88
N ASN A 108 1.53 -17.24 25.56
CA ASN A 108 0.64 -17.16 24.41
C ASN A 108 1.29 -16.59 23.15
N PHE A 109 2.62 -16.40 23.12
CA PHE A 109 3.34 -15.88 21.96
C PHE A 109 4.50 -16.78 21.57
N THR A 110 4.59 -17.08 20.29
CA THR A 110 5.69 -17.83 19.69
C THR A 110 6.18 -17.11 18.46
N VAL A 111 7.48 -17.23 18.17
CA VAL A 111 8.11 -16.59 17.02
C VAL A 111 8.93 -17.62 16.28
N GLU A 112 8.98 -17.52 14.96
CA GLU A 112 9.86 -18.28 14.09
C GLU A 112 10.53 -17.33 13.09
N LEU A 113 11.85 -17.49 12.90
CA LEU A 113 12.59 -16.76 11.88
C LEU A 113 12.83 -17.69 10.70
N LEU A 114 12.47 -17.24 9.49
CA LEU A 114 12.65 -18.01 8.27
C LEU A 114 13.45 -17.20 7.25
N ARG A 115 14.69 -17.63 6.99
CA ARG A 115 15.49 -17.06 5.91
C ARG A 115 15.15 -17.77 4.60
N LEU A 116 14.35 -17.13 3.77
CA LEU A 116 13.94 -17.67 2.46
C LEU A 116 14.42 -16.75 1.34
N GLN A 117 14.89 -17.34 0.24
CA GLN A 117 15.15 -16.57 -0.98
C GLN A 117 13.83 -16.32 -1.72
N PRO A 118 13.66 -15.18 -2.41
CA PRO A 118 12.47 -14.92 -3.20
C PRO A 118 12.20 -16.02 -4.25
N PRO A 119 10.93 -16.26 -4.63
CA PRO A 119 9.73 -15.75 -3.97
C PRO A 119 9.49 -16.44 -2.62
N CYS A 120 9.38 -15.65 -1.56
CA CYS A 120 9.29 -16.09 -0.17
C CYS A 120 7.90 -16.63 0.19
N ALA A 121 6.81 -15.95 -0.21
CA ALA A 121 5.43 -16.31 0.13
C ALA A 121 5.05 -17.67 -0.46
N SER A 122 5.43 -17.94 -1.72
CA SER A 122 5.17 -19.22 -2.37
C SER A 122 5.86 -20.38 -1.65
N LYS A 123 7.16 -20.22 -1.33
CA LYS A 123 7.93 -21.23 -0.59
C LYS A 123 7.37 -21.43 0.81
N PHE A 124 7.07 -20.36 1.53
CA PHE A 124 6.49 -20.43 2.86
C PHE A 124 5.13 -21.14 2.88
N LEU A 125 4.16 -20.71 2.06
CA LEU A 125 2.82 -21.29 2.06
C LEU A 125 2.79 -22.77 1.62
N SER A 126 3.75 -23.20 0.79
CA SER A 126 3.89 -24.63 0.44
C SER A 126 4.43 -25.48 1.59
N GLN A 127 5.18 -24.89 2.51
CA GLN A 127 5.70 -25.55 3.72
C GLN A 127 4.68 -25.54 4.86
N HIS A 128 3.68 -24.67 4.79
CA HIS A 128 2.67 -24.44 5.82
C HIS A 128 1.23 -24.54 5.28
N PRO A 129 0.79 -25.72 4.80
CA PRO A 129 -0.55 -25.91 4.24
C PRO A 129 -1.69 -25.75 5.27
N GLU A 130 -1.37 -25.74 6.56
CA GLU A 130 -2.33 -25.53 7.65
C GLU A 130 -2.76 -24.06 7.85
N LEU A 131 -2.09 -23.12 7.18
CA LEU A 131 -2.42 -21.69 7.26
C LEU A 131 -3.55 -21.36 6.29
N ASP A 132 -4.58 -20.70 6.80
CA ASP A 132 -5.73 -20.25 6.00
C ASP A 132 -6.21 -18.84 6.41
N SER A 133 -7.24 -18.36 5.72
CA SER A 133 -7.84 -17.03 5.97
C SER A 133 -8.61 -16.94 7.30
N ALA A 134 -8.89 -18.07 7.96
CA ALA A 134 -9.57 -18.10 9.26
C ALA A 134 -8.59 -17.95 10.42
N ASN A 135 -7.32 -18.33 10.24
CA ASN A 135 -6.32 -18.36 11.30
C ASN A 135 -5.05 -17.54 11.01
N SER A 136 -4.92 -16.90 9.85
CA SER A 136 -3.67 -16.24 9.45
C SER A 136 -3.88 -14.89 8.77
N MET A 137 -2.89 -14.01 8.93
CA MET A 137 -2.82 -12.72 8.28
C MET A 137 -1.38 -12.35 7.93
N PHE A 138 -1.19 -11.79 6.73
CA PHE A 138 0.09 -11.25 6.29
C PHE A 138 0.28 -9.81 6.73
N PHE A 139 1.55 -9.44 6.93
CA PHE A 139 2.01 -8.10 7.18
C PHE A 139 3.24 -7.83 6.33
N THR A 140 3.29 -6.67 5.70
CA THR A 140 4.48 -6.18 5.01
C THR A 140 4.77 -4.79 5.56
N PHE A 141 5.95 -4.63 6.17
CA PHE A 141 6.38 -3.33 6.67
C PHE A 141 7.26 -2.66 5.63
N ASN A 142 6.77 -1.58 5.03
CA ASN A 142 7.46 -0.80 4.01
C ASN A 142 7.98 -1.65 2.85
N GLY A 143 7.06 -2.23 2.07
CA GLY A 143 7.40 -3.13 0.97
C GLY A 143 8.21 -2.45 -0.14
N GLY A 144 7.94 -1.16 -0.38
CA GLY A 144 8.71 -0.32 -1.31
C GLY A 144 8.49 -0.67 -2.78
N PHE A 145 7.62 -1.63 -3.09
CA PHE A 145 7.38 -2.10 -4.45
C PHE A 145 6.60 -1.10 -5.31
N GLY A 146 6.14 0.02 -4.72
CA GLY A 146 5.54 1.17 -5.41
C GLY A 146 6.55 2.22 -5.91
N SER A 147 7.81 2.16 -5.46
CA SER A 147 8.83 3.19 -5.73
C SER A 147 9.19 3.40 -7.21
N PHE A 148 8.82 2.46 -8.09
CA PHE A 148 9.01 2.57 -9.54
C PHE A 148 8.26 3.74 -10.17
N VAL A 149 7.19 4.25 -9.53
CA VAL A 149 6.43 5.41 -10.05
C VAL A 149 7.28 6.67 -10.06
N GLU A 150 8.17 6.83 -9.09
CA GLU A 150 9.09 7.97 -9.03
C GLU A 150 10.41 7.67 -9.73
N THR A 151 10.99 6.51 -9.46
CA THR A 151 12.35 6.18 -9.90
C THR A 151 12.41 5.67 -11.34
N GLY A 152 11.30 5.19 -11.89
CA GLY A 152 11.26 4.41 -13.13
C GLY A 152 11.89 3.01 -13.00
N ASP A 153 12.41 2.64 -11.82
CA ASP A 153 13.08 1.37 -11.58
C ASP A 153 12.10 0.30 -11.07
N MET A 154 11.84 -0.69 -11.92
CA MET A 154 10.94 -1.81 -11.59
C MET A 154 11.63 -2.97 -10.87
N GLN A 155 12.93 -2.92 -10.54
CA GLN A 155 13.63 -4.07 -9.95
C GLN A 155 12.99 -4.56 -8.65
N LEU A 156 12.61 -3.63 -7.77
CA LEU A 156 11.98 -3.98 -6.49
C LEU A 156 10.56 -4.54 -6.70
N LEU A 157 9.77 -3.96 -7.61
CA LEU A 157 8.48 -4.54 -7.98
C LEU A 157 8.64 -5.95 -8.57
N LYS A 158 9.60 -6.17 -9.47
CA LYS A 158 9.85 -7.48 -10.10
C LYS A 158 10.21 -8.55 -9.08
N SER A 159 10.98 -8.20 -8.03
CA SER A 159 11.33 -9.15 -6.97
C SER A 159 10.14 -9.48 -6.07
N TRP A 160 9.27 -8.50 -5.80
CA TRP A 160 8.06 -8.67 -4.97
C TRP A 160 6.88 -9.29 -5.71
N TYR A 161 6.74 -9.05 -7.01
CA TYR A 161 5.53 -9.37 -7.77
C TYR A 161 5.03 -10.82 -7.60
N PRO A 162 5.88 -11.86 -7.67
CA PRO A 162 5.40 -13.23 -7.49
C PRO A 162 4.89 -13.50 -6.07
N ASP A 163 5.47 -12.83 -5.07
CA ASP A 163 5.04 -12.94 -3.68
C ASP A 163 3.72 -12.21 -3.44
N LEU A 164 3.58 -11.00 -3.97
CA LEU A 164 2.33 -10.24 -3.87
C LEU A 164 1.17 -10.97 -4.57
N LEU A 165 1.41 -11.55 -5.74
CA LEU A 165 0.42 -12.37 -6.44
C LEU A 165 0.01 -13.57 -5.58
N ARG A 166 0.99 -14.30 -5.02
CA ARG A 166 0.73 -15.47 -4.17
C ARG A 166 -0.05 -15.11 -2.90
N VAL A 167 0.28 -13.98 -2.27
CA VAL A 167 -0.44 -13.44 -1.11
C VAL A 167 -1.88 -13.12 -1.48
N SER A 168 -2.11 -12.43 -2.60
CA SER A 168 -3.46 -12.12 -3.09
C SER A 168 -4.27 -13.40 -3.37
N GLU A 169 -3.65 -14.40 -4.00
CA GLU A 169 -4.29 -15.70 -4.31
C GLU A 169 -4.59 -16.56 -3.09
N SER A 170 -3.94 -16.31 -1.95
CA SER A 170 -4.20 -17.06 -0.71
C SER A 170 -5.59 -16.78 -0.12
N GLY A 171 -6.22 -15.66 -0.46
CA GLY A 171 -7.47 -15.21 0.16
C GLY A 171 -7.33 -14.76 1.62
N MET A 172 -6.12 -14.82 2.19
CA MET A 172 -5.81 -14.26 3.51
C MET A 172 -5.79 -12.74 3.45
N LYS A 173 -6.03 -12.10 4.60
CA LYS A 173 -5.82 -10.66 4.72
C LYS A 173 -4.34 -10.37 4.69
N ALA A 174 -3.95 -9.27 4.05
CA ALA A 174 -2.59 -8.78 4.07
C ALA A 174 -2.60 -7.27 4.31
N ALA A 175 -1.99 -6.85 5.43
CA ALA A 175 -1.78 -5.45 5.76
C ALA A 175 -0.40 -4.99 5.30
N PHE A 176 -0.35 -3.78 4.76
CA PHE A 176 0.85 -3.15 4.25
C PHE A 176 1.01 -1.81 4.95
N THR A 177 2.22 -1.47 5.39
CA THR A 177 2.55 -0.14 5.86
C THR A 177 3.54 0.51 4.90
N CYS A 178 3.42 1.82 4.66
CA CYS A 178 4.33 2.55 3.79
C CYS A 178 5.17 3.52 4.63
N ALA A 179 6.47 3.64 4.35
CA ALA A 179 7.38 4.46 5.15
C ALA A 179 7.09 5.95 4.99
N ASN A 180 7.08 6.43 3.76
CA ASN A 180 6.97 7.85 3.46
C ASN A 180 5.83 8.13 2.49
N ASP A 181 5.55 9.44 2.34
CA ASP A 181 4.79 10.12 1.29
C ASP A 181 3.83 9.33 0.38
N TYR A 182 2.73 9.99 0.04
CA TYR A 182 1.66 9.51 -0.85
C TYR A 182 2.15 8.78 -2.12
N ILE A 183 3.37 9.02 -2.60
CA ILE A 183 3.95 8.42 -3.81
C ILE A 183 4.13 6.91 -3.67
N ASP A 184 4.66 6.41 -2.54
CA ASP A 184 4.81 4.97 -2.31
C ASP A 184 3.44 4.30 -2.32
N VAL A 185 2.47 4.91 -1.66
CA VAL A 185 1.07 4.46 -1.63
C VAL A 185 0.49 4.44 -3.04
N VAL A 186 0.66 5.50 -3.82
CA VAL A 186 0.13 5.55 -5.20
C VAL A 186 0.70 4.42 -6.04
N GLY A 187 2.01 4.16 -5.96
CA GLY A 187 2.64 3.06 -6.68
C GLY A 187 2.18 1.68 -6.20
N GLU A 188 2.14 1.46 -4.88
CA GLU A 188 1.70 0.20 -4.29
C GLU A 188 0.22 -0.08 -4.59
N MET A 189 -0.64 0.94 -4.49
CA MET A 189 -2.06 0.85 -4.86
C MET A 189 -2.24 0.56 -6.35
N ARG A 190 -1.47 1.22 -7.23
CA ARG A 190 -1.50 0.94 -8.67
C ARG A 190 -1.13 -0.52 -8.97
N VAL A 191 -0.14 -1.08 -8.28
CA VAL A 191 0.21 -2.51 -8.41
C VAL A 191 -0.96 -3.39 -8.01
N HIS A 192 -1.62 -3.11 -6.90
CA HIS A 192 -2.77 -3.88 -6.45
C HIS A 192 -3.99 -3.76 -7.38
N GLU A 193 -4.31 -2.55 -7.84
CA GLU A 193 -5.50 -2.27 -8.66
C GLU A 193 -5.31 -2.64 -10.14
N GLU A 194 -4.13 -2.40 -10.72
CA GLU A 194 -3.91 -2.56 -12.16
C GLU A 194 -3.25 -3.89 -12.51
N MET A 195 -2.32 -4.37 -11.69
CA MET A 195 -1.49 -5.53 -12.02
C MET A 195 -1.98 -6.81 -11.34
N ILE A 196 -2.18 -6.76 -10.01
CA ILE A 196 -2.54 -7.95 -9.22
C ILE A 196 -4.05 -8.17 -9.19
N LYS A 197 -4.83 -7.10 -9.33
CA LYS A 197 -6.30 -7.10 -9.16
C LYS A 197 -6.71 -7.55 -7.75
N SER A 198 -5.96 -7.10 -6.74
CA SER A 198 -6.27 -7.39 -5.34
C SER A 198 -7.55 -6.69 -4.91
N ARG A 199 -8.38 -7.35 -4.08
CA ARG A 199 -9.52 -6.67 -3.47
C ARG A 199 -9.05 -5.85 -2.28
N ILE A 200 -9.21 -4.54 -2.35
CA ILE A 200 -8.89 -3.62 -1.26
C ILE A 200 -10.02 -3.69 -0.23
N VAL A 201 -9.67 -4.03 1.01
CA VAL A 201 -10.60 -4.14 2.15
C VAL A 201 -10.51 -2.91 3.06
N ALA A 202 -9.32 -2.32 3.15
CA ALA A 202 -9.12 -1.01 3.75
C ALA A 202 -8.25 -0.19 2.81
N VAL A 203 -8.81 0.94 2.35
CA VAL A 203 -8.06 1.94 1.59
C VAL A 203 -6.93 2.52 2.44
N PRO A 204 -5.90 3.14 1.84
CA PRO A 204 -4.82 3.77 2.58
C PRO A 204 -5.34 4.76 3.63
N GLN A 205 -4.98 4.51 4.88
CA GLN A 205 -5.32 5.35 6.03
C GLN A 205 -4.05 5.79 6.73
N LEU A 206 -4.03 7.03 7.22
CA LEU A 206 -2.95 7.52 8.08
C LEU A 206 -2.86 6.62 9.31
N ASN A 207 -1.64 6.24 9.66
CA ASN A 207 -1.41 5.47 10.86
C ASN A 207 -1.33 6.41 12.06
N PRO A 208 -2.27 6.37 13.04
CA PRO A 208 -2.23 7.27 14.18
C PRO A 208 -0.96 7.12 15.06
N TYR A 209 -0.20 6.04 14.86
CA TYR A 209 1.06 5.75 15.57
C TYR A 209 2.25 5.78 14.61
N HIS A 210 2.56 6.98 14.08
CA HIS A 210 3.73 7.21 13.23
C HIS A 210 5.04 6.94 14.00
N SER A 211 5.98 6.30 13.33
CA SER A 211 7.35 6.06 13.81
C SER A 211 8.35 6.72 12.88
N GLY A 212 9.38 7.37 13.43
CA GLY A 212 10.51 7.86 12.64
C GLY A 212 11.46 6.70 12.31
N SER A 213 11.79 6.52 11.03
CA SER A 213 12.67 5.45 10.55
C SER A 213 14.09 5.95 10.31
N THR A 214 14.25 7.09 9.63
CA THR A 214 15.54 7.63 9.22
C THR A 214 15.54 9.14 9.35
N PHE A 215 16.55 9.69 10.01
CA PHE A 215 16.82 11.13 9.92
C PHE A 215 17.70 11.40 8.70
N VAL A 216 17.22 12.24 7.79
CA VAL A 216 18.04 12.78 6.70
C VAL A 216 18.40 14.22 7.04
N GLY A 217 19.63 14.34 7.49
CA GLY A 217 20.28 15.58 7.91
C GLY A 217 21.59 15.23 8.61
N GLU A 218 22.49 16.20 8.72
CA GLU A 218 23.68 16.03 9.57
C GLU A 218 23.28 16.25 11.03
N ALA A 219 23.87 15.48 11.95
CA ALA A 219 23.63 15.66 13.37
C ALA A 219 23.92 17.12 13.79
N GLY A 220 22.88 17.84 14.25
CA GLY A 220 22.98 19.24 14.65
C GLY A 220 22.66 20.28 13.56
N LYS A 221 22.20 19.87 12.37
CA LYS A 221 21.63 20.76 11.32
C LYS A 221 20.12 20.50 11.15
N GLU A 222 19.44 21.41 10.43
CA GLU A 222 18.08 21.14 9.94
C GLU A 222 18.09 19.87 9.08
N GLY A 223 17.12 19.00 9.31
CA GLY A 223 16.92 17.75 8.60
C GLY A 223 15.50 17.24 8.80
N SER A 224 15.10 16.27 8.00
CA SER A 224 13.76 15.68 8.04
C SER A 224 13.82 14.26 8.61
N TRP A 225 12.83 13.94 9.45
CA TRP A 225 12.58 12.56 9.82
C TRP A 225 11.67 11.93 8.78
N PHE A 226 12.14 10.87 8.17
CA PHE A 226 11.30 9.97 7.39
C PHE A 226 10.54 9.05 8.33
N SER A 227 9.30 8.74 7.98
CA SER A 227 8.45 7.84 8.72
C SER A 227 8.76 6.39 8.31
N GLY A 228 8.48 5.41 9.18
CA GLY A 228 8.58 3.99 8.88
C GLY A 228 7.23 3.35 8.54
N ASN A 229 6.14 4.04 8.86
CA ASN A 229 4.77 3.51 8.83
C ASN A 229 3.74 4.66 8.76
N TYR A 230 3.89 5.57 7.80
CA TYR A 230 3.06 6.77 7.67
C TYR A 230 1.58 6.44 7.46
N CYS A 231 1.30 5.44 6.64
CA CYS A 231 -0.04 4.95 6.37
C CYS A 231 -0.04 3.43 6.31
N PHE A 232 -1.23 2.85 6.34
CA PHE A 232 -1.44 1.44 6.11
C PHE A 232 -2.66 1.21 5.23
N TYR A 233 -2.69 0.08 4.55
CA TYR A 233 -3.85 -0.41 3.81
C TYR A 233 -3.96 -1.93 3.94
N VAL A 234 -5.11 -2.49 3.57
CA VAL A 234 -5.37 -3.93 3.67
C VAL A 234 -6.00 -4.45 2.39
N ILE A 235 -5.46 -5.54 1.86
CA ILE A 235 -6.08 -6.32 0.79
C ILE A 235 -6.54 -7.69 1.30
N GLN A 236 -7.46 -8.32 0.58
CA GLN A 236 -7.82 -9.72 0.80
C GLN A 236 -8.34 -10.37 -0.47
N GLY A 237 -7.62 -11.36 -0.99
CA GLY A 237 -8.02 -12.01 -2.23
C GLY A 237 -7.69 -11.17 -3.46
N ARG A 238 -8.11 -11.67 -4.62
CA ARG A 238 -8.11 -10.96 -5.90
C ARG A 238 -9.51 -11.03 -6.50
N GLU A 239 -9.92 -9.99 -7.22
CA GLU A 239 -11.15 -10.04 -8.01
C GLU A 239 -10.96 -11.07 -9.13
N ARG A 240 -11.94 -11.96 -9.30
CA ARG A 240 -12.00 -12.79 -10.49
C ARG A 240 -12.55 -11.96 -11.64
N SER A 241 -12.17 -12.33 -12.86
CA SER A 241 -12.72 -11.75 -14.10
C SER A 241 -14.25 -11.72 -14.07
N ASP A 242 -14.84 -12.77 -13.53
CA ASP A 242 -16.28 -13.02 -13.52
C ASP A 242 -17.00 -12.11 -12.50
N ASP A 243 -16.35 -11.80 -11.36
CA ASP A 243 -16.89 -10.90 -10.33
C ASP A 243 -17.03 -9.44 -10.82
N ARG A 244 -16.33 -9.09 -11.91
CA ARG A 244 -16.36 -7.74 -12.51
C ARG A 244 -17.50 -7.59 -13.51
N GLU A 245 -17.86 -8.65 -14.21
CA GLU A 245 -19.03 -8.65 -15.11
C GLU A 245 -20.30 -8.56 -14.30
N GLU A 246 -20.44 -9.34 -13.21
CA GLU A 246 -21.58 -9.28 -12.31
C GLU A 246 -21.73 -7.89 -11.65
N ARG A 247 -20.63 -7.26 -11.21
CA ARG A 247 -20.71 -5.92 -10.60
C ARG A 247 -21.06 -4.82 -11.60
N ASN A 248 -20.51 -4.90 -12.82
CA ASN A 248 -20.88 -3.96 -13.89
C ASN A 248 -22.33 -4.16 -14.35
N GLU A 249 -22.90 -5.35 -14.18
CA GLU A 249 -24.29 -5.67 -14.50
C GLU A 249 -25.23 -5.21 -13.36
N GLU A 250 -24.85 -5.40 -12.09
CA GLU A 250 -25.55 -4.83 -10.93
C GLU A 250 -25.54 -3.29 -10.93
N ASP A 251 -24.42 -2.66 -11.29
CA ASP A 251 -24.34 -1.20 -11.42
C ASP A 251 -25.22 -0.69 -12.58
N ARG A 252 -25.32 -1.46 -13.68
CA ARG A 252 -26.23 -1.19 -14.81
C ARG A 252 -27.70 -1.31 -14.41
N GLU A 253 -28.05 -2.36 -13.68
CA GLU A 253 -29.41 -2.58 -13.19
C GLU A 253 -29.79 -1.55 -12.13
N GLY A 254 -28.83 -1.07 -11.32
CA GLY A 254 -29.00 0.04 -10.38
C GLY A 254 -29.26 1.38 -11.07
N GLU A 255 -28.50 1.71 -12.12
CA GLU A 255 -28.71 2.93 -12.92
C GLU A 255 -30.04 2.89 -13.71
N GLU A 256 -30.47 1.73 -14.20
CA GLU A 256 -31.78 1.54 -14.82
C GLU A 256 -32.93 1.61 -13.80
N ALA A 257 -32.72 1.16 -12.56
CA ALA A 257 -33.70 1.27 -11.49
C ALA A 257 -33.87 2.71 -10.96
N GLU A 258 -32.78 3.49 -10.86
CA GLU A 258 -32.84 4.90 -10.44
C GLU A 258 -33.38 5.83 -11.53
N SER A 259 -33.20 5.49 -12.81
CA SER A 259 -33.83 6.22 -13.93
C SER A 259 -35.31 5.88 -14.16
N GLY A 260 -35.80 4.75 -13.61
CA GLY A 260 -37.20 4.31 -13.69
C GLY A 260 -38.18 4.97 -12.71
N HIS A 261 -37.71 5.83 -11.81
CA HIS A 261 -38.53 6.46 -10.76
C HIS A 261 -38.57 7.99 -10.83
N CYS A 262 -38.70 8.55 -12.02
CA CYS A 262 -39.24 9.89 -12.21
C CYS A 262 -40.08 9.93 -13.50
N LEU A 263 -41.30 10.49 -13.39
CA LEU A 263 -42.25 10.90 -14.44
C LEU A 263 -43.55 10.08 -14.54
N GLY A 264 -44.39 10.24 -13.52
CA GLY A 264 -45.84 10.24 -13.70
C GLY A 264 -46.40 11.65 -13.52
N ALA A 265 -46.73 12.34 -14.62
CA ALA A 265 -47.98 13.11 -14.82
C ALA A 265 -47.86 14.21 -15.89
N LYS A 266 -48.60 13.96 -17.00
CA LYS A 266 -49.43 14.90 -17.78
C LYS A 266 -48.78 16.05 -18.57
N GLY A 267 -48.85 15.91 -19.88
CA GLY A 267 -48.97 17.01 -20.85
C GLY A 267 -49.34 16.44 -22.22
N GLN A 268 -50.61 16.56 -22.60
CA GLN A 268 -51.13 16.24 -23.94
C GLN A 268 -50.71 17.32 -24.96
N ASP A 269 -50.95 16.99 -26.23
CA ASP A 269 -50.77 17.74 -27.47
C ASP A 269 -49.37 17.56 -28.08
N GLY A 270 -49.17 16.99 -29.26
CA GLY A 270 -50.04 16.75 -30.40
C GLY A 270 -49.28 17.20 -31.65
N GLY A 271 -48.96 16.29 -32.57
CA GLY A 271 -48.36 16.65 -33.86
C GLY A 271 -47.40 15.60 -34.39
N GLY A 272 -47.91 14.71 -35.23
CA GLY A 272 -47.11 13.68 -35.89
C GLY A 272 -46.25 14.21 -37.03
N SER A 273 -45.22 13.42 -37.39
CA SER A 273 -44.82 13.25 -38.79
C SER A 273 -43.99 11.98 -38.93
N GLN A 274 -44.47 11.08 -39.80
CA GLN A 274 -43.77 9.89 -40.27
C GLN A 274 -42.61 10.26 -41.18
N ARG A 275 -41.53 9.46 -41.14
CA ARG A 275 -40.67 9.04 -42.27
C ARG A 275 -39.72 7.95 -41.73
N GLN A 276 -39.98 6.68 -42.01
CA GLN A 276 -39.47 5.91 -43.15
C GLN A 276 -37.94 5.78 -43.22
N GLY A 277 -37.48 4.55 -42.94
CA GLY A 277 -36.68 3.77 -43.89
C GLY A 277 -35.16 3.92 -43.81
N GLY A 278 -34.46 2.78 -43.67
CA GLY A 278 -33.03 2.72 -43.96
C GLY A 278 -32.31 1.54 -43.31
N GLU A 279 -32.70 0.32 -43.65
CA GLU A 279 -31.81 -0.85 -43.54
C GLU A 279 -30.60 -0.64 -44.45
N THR A 280 -29.40 -0.96 -43.98
CA THR A 280 -28.36 -1.54 -44.83
C THR A 280 -27.48 -2.49 -44.03
N GLU A 281 -27.80 -3.77 -44.14
CA GLU A 281 -26.82 -4.83 -44.12
C GLU A 281 -25.87 -4.65 -45.32
N LEU A 282 -24.57 -4.79 -45.11
CA LEU A 282 -23.68 -5.29 -46.15
C LEU A 282 -22.64 -6.23 -45.53
N ASN A 283 -22.54 -7.34 -46.22
CA ASN A 283 -21.96 -8.60 -45.82
C ASN A 283 -20.66 -8.79 -46.63
N LYS A 284 -19.83 -9.75 -46.18
CA LYS A 284 -18.85 -10.56 -46.94
C LYS A 284 -17.36 -10.14 -46.99
N SER A 285 -16.59 -10.99 -46.28
CA SER A 285 -15.53 -11.89 -46.76
C SER A 285 -14.19 -11.34 -47.27
N ASN A 286 -13.10 -11.77 -46.64
CA ASN A 286 -12.24 -12.82 -47.24
C ASN A 286 -11.27 -13.42 -46.21
N GLU A 287 -11.26 -14.75 -46.17
CA GLU A 287 -10.15 -15.60 -45.72
C GLU A 287 -9.02 -15.56 -46.77
N GLU A 288 -7.76 -15.71 -46.35
CA GLU A 288 -6.91 -16.89 -46.64
C GLU A 288 -5.41 -16.65 -46.37
N SER A 289 -4.80 -17.64 -45.71
CA SER A 289 -3.40 -18.12 -45.83
C SER A 289 -2.27 -17.16 -45.42
N GLY A 290 -1.30 -17.51 -44.57
CA GLY A 290 -0.68 -18.81 -44.32
C GLY A 290 0.70 -18.85 -44.96
N LYS A 291 1.77 -18.78 -44.16
CA LYS A 291 3.01 -19.58 -44.31
C LYS A 291 4.06 -19.24 -43.24
N GLU A 292 4.46 -20.29 -42.56
CA GLU A 292 5.67 -20.47 -41.76
C GLU A 292 6.90 -20.46 -42.67
N GLU A 293 8.02 -19.91 -42.18
CA GLU A 293 9.37 -20.43 -42.51
C GLU A 293 10.24 -20.36 -41.24
N GLU A 294 10.60 -21.53 -40.73
CA GLU A 294 11.76 -21.78 -39.88
C GLU A 294 13.03 -21.76 -40.75
N GLU A 295 14.12 -21.17 -40.26
CA GLU A 295 15.46 -21.68 -40.56
C GLU A 295 16.33 -21.65 -39.28
N GLN A 296 17.01 -22.78 -39.09
CA GLN A 296 17.88 -23.16 -37.99
C GLN A 296 19.37 -22.99 -38.36
N GLU A 297 20.18 -22.85 -37.31
CA GLU A 297 21.61 -23.22 -37.17
C GLU A 297 22.66 -22.45 -37.99
N THR A 298 23.66 -21.83 -37.36
CA THR A 298 24.89 -22.43 -36.79
C THR A 298 25.61 -21.29 -36.01
N GLY A 299 26.46 -21.39 -35.00
CA GLY A 299 27.44 -22.39 -34.58
C GLY A 299 28.76 -21.68 -34.22
N GLY A 300 29.02 -21.43 -32.92
CA GLY A 300 30.33 -21.52 -32.26
C GLY A 300 31.50 -20.52 -32.49
N LYS A 301 31.99 -19.99 -31.35
CA LYS A 301 33.40 -19.79 -30.89
C LYS A 301 34.15 -18.47 -31.13
N ASP A 302 34.39 -17.79 -29.99
CA ASP A 302 35.65 -17.34 -29.38
C ASP A 302 36.72 -16.48 -30.10
N LYS A 303 37.11 -15.42 -29.37
CA LYS A 303 38.33 -14.57 -29.42
C LYS A 303 38.37 -13.54 -30.56
N GLU A 304 38.80 -12.29 -30.37
CA GLU A 304 40.00 -11.81 -29.68
C GLU A 304 39.92 -10.27 -29.48
N ILE A 305 40.60 -9.73 -28.47
CA ILE A 305 40.78 -8.29 -28.22
C ILE A 305 42.03 -7.83 -28.99
N VAL A 306 41.93 -6.78 -29.83
CA VAL A 306 43.05 -5.88 -30.18
C VAL A 306 42.54 -4.46 -30.51
N ASP A 307 43.24 -3.48 -29.95
CA ASP A 307 43.18 -2.02 -30.12
C ASP A 307 43.43 -1.52 -31.56
N GLY A 308 42.90 -0.33 -31.90
CA GLY A 308 43.52 0.55 -32.92
C GLY A 308 42.61 1.42 -33.78
N GLY A 309 42.33 2.64 -33.31
CA GLY A 309 42.52 3.92 -34.04
C GLY A 309 41.88 4.22 -35.41
N THR A 310 41.01 5.25 -35.36
CA THR A 310 40.98 6.48 -36.21
C THR A 310 40.23 6.53 -37.55
N GLU A 311 39.30 7.49 -37.59
CA GLU A 311 38.77 8.30 -38.72
C GLU A 311 37.90 7.64 -39.80
N GLY A 312 36.66 8.15 -39.89
CA GLY A 312 35.72 7.87 -40.98
C GLY A 312 34.36 8.52 -40.72
N SER A 313 34.23 9.79 -41.13
CA SER A 313 33.01 10.58 -41.18
C SER A 313 31.96 9.98 -42.11
N GLU A 314 30.78 9.64 -41.60
CA GLU A 314 29.54 9.58 -42.37
C GLU A 314 28.39 10.18 -41.55
N GLU A 315 27.80 11.23 -42.10
CA GLU A 315 26.61 11.91 -41.60
C GLU A 315 25.42 10.95 -41.66
N VAL A 316 24.87 10.63 -40.50
CA VAL A 316 23.53 10.04 -40.38
C VAL A 316 22.71 11.02 -39.56
N GLY A 317 21.60 11.47 -40.16
CA GLY A 317 20.68 12.43 -39.56
C GLY A 317 20.23 11.97 -38.18
N VAL A 318 20.74 12.67 -37.17
CA VAL A 318 20.21 12.64 -35.82
C VAL A 318 18.95 13.49 -35.87
N GLU A 319 17.78 12.87 -35.70
CA GLU A 319 16.59 13.61 -35.28
C GLU A 319 16.99 14.41 -34.06
N GLU A 320 16.90 15.74 -34.17
CA GLU A 320 17.08 16.68 -33.08
C GLU A 320 16.17 16.25 -31.93
N VAL A 321 16.73 15.53 -30.96
CA VAL A 321 16.19 15.51 -29.61
C VAL A 321 16.40 16.94 -29.13
N GLU A 322 15.31 17.72 -29.11
CA GLU A 322 15.31 19.04 -28.49
C GLU A 322 15.96 18.91 -27.11
N GLU A 323 17.15 19.49 -26.97
CA GLU A 323 17.78 19.71 -25.67
C GLU A 323 16.76 20.46 -24.80
N VAL A 324 16.29 19.77 -23.76
CA VAL A 324 15.43 20.34 -22.72
C VAL A 324 16.26 21.35 -21.92
N ALA A 325 16.36 22.57 -22.45
CA ALA A 325 16.99 23.69 -21.76
C ALA A 325 15.99 24.33 -20.77
N ASN A 326 16.37 24.24 -19.49
CA ASN A 326 15.83 24.86 -18.26
C ASN A 326 14.44 24.40 -17.77
N VAL A 327 14.45 23.40 -16.87
CA VAL A 327 13.36 23.10 -15.92
C VAL A 327 13.85 23.41 -14.49
N ASP A 328 14.25 24.66 -14.22
CA ASP A 328 14.65 25.14 -12.88
C ASP A 328 13.60 26.09 -12.26
N SER A 329 12.34 26.00 -12.72
CA SER A 329 11.26 26.88 -12.29
C SER A 329 10.56 26.43 -11.01
N ILE A 330 10.56 25.12 -10.70
CA ILE A 330 9.92 24.56 -9.50
C ILE A 330 11.00 24.07 -8.56
N VAL A 331 10.99 24.59 -7.34
CA VAL A 331 11.92 24.20 -6.26
C VAL A 331 11.42 22.95 -5.56
N ASP A 332 10.11 22.89 -5.31
CA ASP A 332 9.49 21.84 -4.50
C ASP A 332 7.96 21.82 -4.73
N TYR A 333 7.33 20.71 -4.40
CA TYR A 333 5.87 20.59 -4.33
C TYR A 333 5.45 19.59 -3.25
N GLU A 334 4.31 19.84 -2.60
CA GLU A 334 3.77 18.99 -1.54
C GLU A 334 2.26 18.75 -1.73
N PHE A 335 1.82 17.56 -1.32
CA PHE A 335 0.41 17.19 -1.24
C PHE A 335 -0.02 17.09 0.23
N GLN A 336 -1.13 17.73 0.57
CA GLN A 336 -1.73 17.75 1.91
C GLN A 336 -3.18 17.31 1.80
N HIS A 337 -3.59 16.34 2.61
CA HIS A 337 -4.99 15.95 2.73
C HIS A 337 -5.58 16.60 3.98
N GLU A 338 -6.67 17.35 3.81
CA GLU A 338 -7.41 17.97 4.91
C GLU A 338 -8.89 17.55 4.88
N VAL A 339 -9.46 17.36 6.08
CA VAL A 339 -10.90 17.19 6.27
C VAL A 339 -11.45 18.50 6.83
N LEU A 340 -12.31 19.16 6.05
CA LEU A 340 -12.90 20.45 6.42
C LEU A 340 -14.04 20.27 7.45
N GLU A 341 -14.40 21.35 8.13
CA GLU A 341 -15.60 21.41 8.98
C GLU A 341 -16.83 21.07 8.12
N GLY A 342 -17.42 19.89 8.36
CA GLY A 342 -18.50 19.32 7.54
C GLY A 342 -18.18 17.95 6.95
N GLY A 343 -16.96 17.43 7.13
CA GLY A 343 -16.56 16.10 6.67
C GLY A 343 -16.15 16.04 5.20
N GLU A 344 -16.08 17.19 4.53
CA GLU A 344 -15.62 17.30 3.15
C GLU A 344 -14.10 17.09 3.09
N GLN A 345 -13.66 16.17 2.23
CA GLN A 345 -12.26 15.86 2.03
C GLN A 345 -11.69 16.67 0.88
N VAL A 346 -10.58 17.38 1.12
CA VAL A 346 -9.91 18.19 0.11
C VAL A 346 -8.43 17.83 0.00
N LEU A 347 -7.94 17.80 -1.23
CA LEU A 347 -6.54 17.71 -1.56
C LEU A 347 -5.98 19.12 -1.76
N ILE A 348 -4.97 19.47 -0.98
CA ILE A 348 -4.21 20.70 -1.08
C ILE A 348 -2.87 20.39 -1.74
N ILE A 349 -2.54 21.11 -2.81
CA ILE A 349 -1.28 20.98 -3.52
C ILE A 349 -0.55 22.31 -3.40
N VAL A 350 0.66 22.33 -2.85
CA VAL A 350 1.47 23.55 -2.76
C VAL A 350 2.69 23.38 -3.66
N ILE A 351 2.84 24.25 -4.65
CA ILE A 351 3.96 24.24 -5.60
C ILE A 351 4.81 25.49 -5.33
N ARG A 352 6.10 25.29 -5.06
CA ARG A 352 7.06 26.36 -4.74
C ARG A 352 7.94 26.63 -5.97
N PHE A 353 8.04 27.90 -6.36
CA PHE A 353 8.80 28.32 -7.54
C PHE A 353 10.12 28.98 -7.18
N ASN A 354 11.09 28.89 -8.09
CA ASN A 354 12.37 29.58 -7.96
C ASN A 354 12.18 31.11 -8.05
N GLU A 355 13.07 31.89 -7.44
CA GLU A 355 12.93 33.34 -7.27
C GLU A 355 12.74 34.08 -8.61
N ASP A 356 13.41 33.59 -9.67
CA ASP A 356 13.42 34.14 -11.03
C ASP A 356 12.27 33.66 -11.92
N THR A 357 11.38 32.80 -11.40
CA THR A 357 10.28 32.25 -12.21
C THR A 357 9.24 33.32 -12.51
N SER A 358 9.09 33.64 -13.81
CA SER A 358 7.94 34.42 -14.28
C SER A 358 6.66 33.65 -13.98
N MET A 359 5.56 34.32 -13.65
CA MET A 359 4.26 33.64 -13.41
C MET A 359 3.26 33.93 -14.54
N GLN A 360 3.72 34.52 -15.63
CA GLN A 360 2.90 34.76 -16.81
C GLN A 360 2.74 33.46 -17.61
N HIS A 361 1.58 33.28 -18.23
CA HIS A 361 1.23 32.13 -19.07
C HIS A 361 1.35 30.78 -18.36
N LEU A 362 0.99 30.75 -17.08
CA LEU A 362 0.82 29.51 -16.32
C LEU A 362 -0.58 28.94 -16.61
N ASP A 363 -0.63 27.70 -17.06
CA ASP A 363 -1.86 26.94 -17.29
C ASP A 363 -1.87 25.71 -16.38
N LEU A 364 -2.97 25.52 -15.66
CA LEU A 364 -3.17 24.41 -14.73
C LEU A 364 -4.27 23.52 -15.31
N GLN A 365 -3.91 22.26 -15.55
CA GLN A 365 -4.85 21.23 -15.94
C GLN A 365 -4.88 20.15 -14.87
N MET A 366 -6.09 19.78 -14.46
CA MET A 366 -6.32 18.66 -13.55
C MET A 366 -7.21 17.65 -14.27
N ALA A 367 -6.68 16.46 -14.52
CA ALA A 367 -7.35 15.41 -15.28
C ALA A 367 -7.59 14.20 -14.37
N GLY A 368 -8.50 14.34 -13.39
CA GLY A 368 -8.97 13.30 -12.46
C GLY A 368 -7.91 12.67 -11.55
N LYS A 369 -6.87 12.09 -12.13
CA LYS A 369 -5.75 11.39 -11.50
C LYS A 369 -4.39 12.03 -11.77
N GLU A 370 -4.30 13.13 -12.53
CA GLU A 370 -3.04 13.84 -12.79
C GLU A 370 -3.21 15.35 -12.66
N ILE A 371 -2.13 16.01 -12.23
CA ILE A 371 -1.93 17.45 -12.33
C ILE A 371 -0.86 17.74 -13.40
N ILE A 372 -1.19 18.64 -14.30
CA ILE A 372 -0.28 19.15 -15.32
C ILE A 372 -0.21 20.66 -15.17
N LEU A 373 1.00 21.16 -14.91
CA LEU A 373 1.29 22.58 -14.93
C LEU A 373 2.13 22.90 -16.16
N THR A 374 1.62 23.80 -16.97
CA THR A 374 2.28 24.25 -18.20
C THR A 374 2.62 25.73 -18.05
N GLN A 375 3.80 26.12 -18.51
CA GLN A 375 4.22 27.50 -18.59
C GLN A 375 4.74 27.81 -19.98
N ASN A 376 4.22 28.88 -20.62
CA ASN A 376 4.60 29.25 -21.99
C ASN A 376 4.50 28.05 -22.96
N HIS A 377 3.41 27.27 -22.83
CA HIS A 377 3.17 26.03 -23.60
C HIS A 377 4.15 24.87 -23.36
N ARG A 378 5.04 24.97 -22.35
CA ARG A 378 5.92 23.87 -21.93
C ARG A 378 5.46 23.28 -20.62
N LYS A 379 5.40 21.94 -20.52
CA LYS A 379 5.07 21.26 -19.26
C LYS A 379 6.21 21.45 -18.27
N ILE A 380 5.91 22.07 -17.13
CA ILE A 380 6.87 22.28 -16.02
C ILE A 380 6.58 21.38 -14.82
N LEU A 381 5.37 20.83 -14.72
CA LEU A 381 5.01 19.78 -13.77
C LEU A 381 4.03 18.82 -14.44
N GLN A 382 4.28 17.52 -14.34
CA GLN A 382 3.28 16.50 -14.62
C GLN A 382 3.43 15.41 -13.57
N LYS A 383 2.43 15.28 -12.70
CA LYS A 383 2.47 14.33 -11.57
C LYS A 383 1.12 13.65 -11.38
N PRO A 384 1.11 12.36 -11.00
CA PRO A 384 -0.11 11.69 -10.57
C PRO A 384 -0.61 12.33 -9.27
N LEU A 385 -1.92 12.44 -9.16
CA LEU A 385 -2.58 12.87 -7.95
C LEU A 385 -2.71 11.71 -6.98
N PRO A 386 -2.53 11.97 -5.69
CA PRO A 386 -2.64 10.95 -4.64
C PRO A 386 -4.05 10.36 -4.49
N LEU A 387 -5.06 11.14 -4.86
CA LEU A 387 -6.47 10.78 -4.77
C LEU A 387 -7.17 11.33 -6.01
N PRO A 388 -8.24 10.66 -6.50
CA PRO A 388 -9.07 11.22 -7.55
C PRO A 388 -9.71 12.51 -7.04
N VAL A 389 -9.67 13.56 -7.85
CA VAL A 389 -10.26 14.85 -7.49
C VAL A 389 -11.31 15.28 -8.49
N ASP A 390 -12.26 16.06 -8.02
CA ASP A 390 -13.25 16.73 -8.86
C ASP A 390 -12.56 17.87 -9.61
N SER A 391 -12.37 17.72 -10.92
CA SER A 391 -11.73 18.74 -11.76
C SER A 391 -12.56 20.01 -11.89
N GLU A 392 -13.87 19.96 -11.59
CA GLU A 392 -14.77 21.11 -11.64
C GLU A 392 -14.70 21.96 -10.36
N ASP A 393 -14.26 21.39 -9.23
CA ASP A 393 -14.09 22.10 -7.95
C ASP A 393 -12.61 22.24 -7.56
N VAL A 394 -11.87 22.90 -8.45
CA VAL A 394 -10.45 23.24 -8.26
C VAL A 394 -10.30 24.74 -8.05
N ARG A 395 -9.61 25.12 -6.98
CA ARG A 395 -9.26 26.52 -6.68
C ARG A 395 -7.76 26.67 -6.58
N ALA A 396 -7.19 27.61 -7.33
CA ALA A 396 -5.77 27.91 -7.30
C ALA A 396 -5.52 29.34 -6.80
N ARG A 397 -4.55 29.51 -5.91
CA ARG A 397 -4.15 30.80 -5.35
C ARG A 397 -2.64 30.93 -5.33
N PHE A 398 -2.12 31.93 -6.04
CA PHE A 398 -0.71 32.24 -6.02
C PHE A 398 -0.35 33.30 -4.97
N SER A 399 0.68 33.03 -4.18
CA SER A 399 1.28 33.95 -3.22
C SER A 399 2.60 34.50 -3.77
N LYS A 400 2.57 35.74 -4.29
CA LYS A 400 3.79 36.43 -4.79
C LYS A 400 4.89 36.54 -3.72
N ARG A 401 4.50 36.71 -2.45
CA ARG A 401 5.41 36.87 -1.32
C ARG A 401 6.13 35.57 -0.96
N ARG A 402 5.42 34.43 -1.04
CA ARG A 402 5.98 33.12 -0.71
C ARG A 402 6.49 32.36 -1.93
N LYS A 403 6.18 32.84 -3.15
CA LYS A 403 6.43 32.16 -4.42
C LYS A 403 5.78 30.77 -4.44
N GLU A 404 4.55 30.70 -3.94
CA GLU A 404 3.79 29.46 -3.78
C GLU A 404 2.49 29.52 -4.57
N LEU A 405 2.21 28.50 -5.38
CA LEU A 405 0.87 28.23 -5.91
C LEU A 405 0.22 27.19 -5.01
N LYS A 406 -0.82 27.59 -4.28
CA LYS A 406 -1.66 26.69 -3.49
C LYS A 406 -2.89 26.34 -4.31
N ILE A 407 -3.08 25.06 -4.60
CA ILE A 407 -4.23 24.49 -5.27
C ILE A 407 -5.03 23.72 -4.22
N THR A 408 -6.35 23.81 -4.27
CA THR A 408 -7.28 23.08 -3.40
C THR A 408 -8.31 22.45 -4.31
N ALA A 409 -8.41 21.13 -4.27
CA ALA A 409 -9.33 20.35 -5.08
C ALA A 409 -10.13 19.43 -4.17
N LYS A 410 -11.42 19.28 -4.45
CA LYS A 410 -12.27 18.34 -3.72
C LYS A 410 -11.93 16.90 -4.09
N ILE A 411 -11.85 16.01 -3.12
CA ILE A 411 -11.60 14.58 -3.36
C ILE A 411 -12.92 13.91 -3.77
N LEU A 412 -12.88 13.12 -4.84
CA LEU A 412 -13.99 12.23 -5.21
C LEU A 412 -13.92 11.00 -4.29
N VAL A 413 -14.89 10.90 -3.38
CA VAL A 413 -15.04 9.78 -2.43
C VAL A 413 -15.84 8.66 -3.08
#